data_AF-A0A1F2S5J7-F1
#
_entry.id   AF-A0A1F2S5J7-F1
#
_cell.length_a   1.000
_cell.length_b   1.000
_cell.length_c   1.000
_cell.angle_alpha   90.00
_cell.angle_beta   90.00
_cell.angle_gamma   90.00
#
_symmetry.space_group_name_H-M   'P 1'
#
loop_
_entity.id
_entity.type
_entity.pdbx_description
1 polymer ?
#
loop_
_entity_poly.entity_id
_entity_poly.type
_entity_poly.pdbx_seq_one_letter_code
_entity_poly.pdbx_strand_id
1 'polypeptide(L)'
;MSRVVYTTFTDTADQESLRAAHGVRPVAAAEEGTGVNALPGGVYGFTYTPGLPNAPLFATRRFRNYEIHKLASGETFVIAFADTETARRIESASSDLGVRLKPEPAGDAATLVAIPYSRIRQHRQYAAPNQDGFLVTLGPVSTGLSGLPDHSDQEPG
;
A
#
# COMPACT_ATOMS: atom_id res chain seq x y z
N MET A 1 29.70 -1.28 21.32
CA MET A 1 28.67 -1.22 20.27
C MET A 1 27.40 -0.67 20.89
N SER A 2 27.01 0.56 20.54
CA SER A 2 25.81 1.19 21.11
C SER A 2 24.56 0.48 20.61
N ARG A 3 23.75 -0.04 21.53
CA ARG A 3 22.43 -0.62 21.23
C ARG A 3 21.55 0.50 20.68
N VAL A 4 21.29 0.47 19.38
CA VAL A 4 20.31 1.35 18.75
C VAL A 4 18.96 1.01 19.39
N VAL A 5 18.42 1.93 20.18
CA VAL A 5 17.06 1.83 20.71
C VAL A 5 16.13 2.26 19.59
N TYR A 6 15.55 1.28 18.89
CA TYR A 6 14.51 1.55 17.93
C TYR A 6 13.27 2.03 18.70
N THR A 7 12.70 3.17 18.32
CA THR A 7 11.35 3.53 18.74
C THR A 7 10.39 2.50 18.16
N THR A 8 9.82 1.67 19.04
CA THR A 8 8.77 0.72 18.66
C THR A 8 7.50 1.51 18.35
N PHE A 9 7.10 1.55 17.09
CA PHE A 9 5.78 2.05 16.70
C PHE A 9 4.79 0.90 16.83
N THR A 10 3.80 1.06 17.69
CA THR A 10 2.75 0.07 17.90
C THR A 10 1.82 0.06 16.69
N ASP A 11 1.58 -1.13 16.13
CA ASP A 11 0.62 -1.29 15.04
C ASP A 11 -0.82 -1.10 15.55
N THR A 12 -1.70 -0.61 14.68
CA THR A 12 -3.13 -0.52 15.01
C THR A 12 -3.82 -1.88 14.87
N ALA A 13 -4.95 -2.07 15.56
CA ALA A 13 -5.78 -3.26 15.41
C ALA A 13 -6.25 -3.46 13.95
N ASP A 14 -6.48 -2.37 13.21
CA ASP A 14 -6.85 -2.42 11.80
C ASP A 14 -5.69 -2.91 10.93
N GLN A 15 -4.44 -2.51 11.20
CA GLN A 15 -3.27 -3.04 10.50
C GLN A 15 -3.12 -4.54 10.73
N GLU A 16 -3.26 -5.00 11.97
CA GLU A 16 -3.19 -6.43 12.30
C GLU A 16 -4.31 -7.23 11.62
N SER A 17 -5.55 -6.73 11.66
CA SER A 17 -6.69 -7.34 10.98
C SER A 17 -6.48 -7.41 9.47
N LEU A 18 -5.91 -6.36 8.87
CA LEU A 18 -5.61 -6.32 7.45
C LEU A 18 -4.51 -7.31 7.06
N ARG A 19 -3.46 -7.47 7.88
CA ARG A 19 -2.42 -8.48 7.65
C ARG A 19 -3.00 -9.89 7.67
N ALA A 20 -3.87 -10.18 8.63
CA ALA A 20 -4.57 -11.45 8.71
C ALA A 20 -5.45 -11.69 7.47
N ALA A 21 -6.22 -10.67 7.06
CA ALA A 21 -7.07 -10.74 5.86
C ALA A 21 -6.27 -10.92 4.56
N HIS A 22 -5.12 -10.26 4.45
CA HIS A 22 -4.21 -10.40 3.30
C HIS A 22 -3.40 -11.71 3.35
N GLY A 23 -3.41 -12.45 4.46
CA GLY A 23 -2.65 -13.68 4.63
C GLY A 23 -1.14 -13.47 4.55
N VAL A 24 -0.64 -12.34 5.08
CA VAL A 24 0.78 -11.97 5.00
C VAL A 24 1.52 -12.22 6.31
N ARG A 25 2.75 -12.70 6.21
CA ARG A 25 3.71 -12.79 7.34
C ARG A 25 4.78 -11.69 7.22
N PRO A 26 5.46 -11.29 8.31
CA PRO A 26 6.59 -10.36 8.16
C PRO A 26 7.68 -10.99 7.29
N VAL A 27 8.43 -10.15 6.58
CA VAL A 27 9.68 -10.56 5.93
C VAL A 27 10.64 -11.18 6.95
N ALA A 28 11.30 -12.26 6.57
CA ALA A 28 12.29 -12.94 7.39
C ALA A 28 13.63 -12.18 7.38
N ALA A 29 14.51 -12.48 8.32
CA ALA A 29 15.84 -11.86 8.40
C ALA A 29 16.66 -12.01 7.09
N ALA A 30 16.54 -13.14 6.40
CA ALA A 30 17.21 -13.39 5.12
C ALA A 30 16.56 -12.66 3.93
N GLU A 31 15.32 -12.17 4.10
CA GLU A 31 14.55 -11.45 3.09
C GLU A 31 14.72 -9.92 3.24
N GLU A 32 15.22 -9.43 4.37
CA GLU A 32 15.40 -8.00 4.61
C GLU A 32 16.31 -7.32 3.58
N GLY A 33 15.95 -6.10 3.18
CA GLY A 33 16.65 -5.34 2.15
C GLY A 33 16.37 -5.79 0.72
N THR A 34 15.70 -6.94 0.53
CA THR A 34 15.28 -7.40 -0.78
C THR A 34 14.12 -6.54 -1.28
N GLY A 35 14.16 -6.16 -2.56
CA GLY A 35 13.10 -5.41 -3.20
C GLY A 35 11.81 -6.24 -3.34
N VAL A 36 10.65 -5.60 -3.14
CA VAL A 36 9.35 -6.29 -3.07
C VAL A 36 9.05 -7.19 -4.27
N ASN A 37 9.54 -6.86 -5.47
CA ASN A 37 9.32 -7.69 -6.65
C ASN A 37 10.06 -9.04 -6.58
N ALA A 38 11.21 -9.09 -5.90
CA ALA A 38 12.02 -10.29 -5.76
C ALA A 38 11.65 -11.16 -4.54
N LEU A 39 10.79 -10.67 -3.66
CA LEU A 39 10.30 -11.42 -2.49
C LEU A 39 9.26 -12.48 -2.88
N PRO A 40 9.08 -13.56 -2.08
CA PRO A 40 7.94 -14.46 -2.24
C PRO A 40 6.61 -13.73 -1.96
N GLY A 41 5.51 -14.27 -2.47
CA GLY A 41 4.17 -13.80 -2.08
C GLY A 41 3.81 -14.19 -0.65
N GLY A 42 2.82 -13.51 -0.07
CA GLY A 42 2.37 -13.74 1.30
C GLY A 42 3.26 -13.08 2.35
N VAL A 43 3.92 -11.98 2.01
CA VAL A 43 4.81 -11.25 2.93
C VAL A 43 4.40 -9.79 3.09
N TYR A 44 4.73 -9.21 4.24
CA TYR A 44 4.71 -7.78 4.46
C TYR A 44 6.01 -7.29 5.07
N GLY A 45 6.31 -6.01 4.87
CA GLY A 45 7.43 -5.37 5.51
C GLY A 45 7.35 -3.87 5.38
N PHE A 46 8.36 -3.19 5.93
CA PHE A 46 8.37 -1.74 6.04
C PHE A 46 9.43 -1.14 5.11
N THR A 47 9.09 -0.02 4.48
CA THR A 47 10.00 0.70 3.59
C THR A 47 9.89 2.20 3.76
N TYR A 48 10.99 2.91 3.56
CA TYR A 48 10.95 4.37 3.45
C TYR A 48 10.56 4.82 2.05
N THR A 49 10.59 3.96 1.02
CA THR A 49 10.38 4.36 -0.38
C THR A 49 9.17 3.66 -1.02
N PRO A 50 7.94 3.89 -0.53
CA PRO A 50 6.75 3.10 -0.91
C PRO A 50 6.31 3.23 -2.38
N GLY A 51 6.77 4.27 -3.08
CA GLY A 51 6.43 4.47 -4.50
C GLY A 51 7.31 3.69 -5.47
N LEU A 52 8.43 3.13 -5.01
CA LEU A 52 9.36 2.42 -5.90
C LEU A 52 8.82 1.01 -6.17
N PRO A 53 8.72 0.58 -7.45
CA PRO A 53 8.27 -0.77 -7.78
C PRO A 53 9.11 -1.87 -7.13
N ASN A 54 10.39 -1.64 -6.86
CA ASN A 54 11.29 -2.58 -6.19
C ASN A 54 11.74 -2.10 -4.81
N ALA A 55 10.84 -1.45 -4.06
CA ALA A 55 11.13 -0.93 -2.72
C ALA A 55 11.72 -2.03 -1.80
N PRO A 56 12.87 -1.80 -1.15
CA PRO A 56 13.42 -2.76 -0.19
C PRO A 56 12.53 -2.82 1.05
N LEU A 57 12.26 -4.03 1.54
CA LEU A 57 11.45 -4.27 2.74
C LEU A 57 12.30 -4.71 3.93
N PHE A 58 11.88 -4.30 5.13
CA PHE A 58 12.51 -4.66 6.41
C PHE A 58 11.44 -5.15 7.38
N ALA A 59 11.76 -6.08 8.29
CA ALA A 59 10.77 -6.66 9.20
C ALA A 59 10.37 -5.69 10.31
N THR A 60 11.28 -4.78 10.67
CA THR A 60 11.07 -3.81 11.76
C THR A 60 10.60 -2.47 11.20
N ARG A 61 9.47 -1.97 11.72
CA ARG A 61 8.98 -0.63 11.44
C ARG A 61 9.92 0.43 12.03
N ARG A 62 10.32 1.39 11.21
CA ARG A 62 11.06 2.59 11.63
C ARG A 62 10.21 3.83 11.39
N PHE A 63 10.61 4.95 12.00
CA PHE A 63 9.91 6.22 11.85
C PHE A 63 9.67 6.56 10.39
N ARG A 64 8.41 6.90 10.05
CA ARG A 64 7.94 7.25 8.70
C ARG A 64 8.05 6.15 7.63
N ASN A 65 8.30 4.90 8.02
CA ASN A 65 8.22 3.80 7.07
C ASN A 65 6.75 3.44 6.81
N TYR A 66 6.46 3.23 5.53
CA TYR A 66 5.20 2.67 5.07
C TYR A 66 5.27 1.15 5.13
N GLU A 67 4.13 0.54 5.38
CA GLU A 67 3.96 -0.89 5.30
C GLU A 67 3.56 -1.30 3.88
N ILE A 68 4.17 -2.37 3.37
CA ILE A 68 3.91 -2.91 2.04
C ILE A 68 3.48 -4.36 2.20
N HIS A 69 2.37 -4.75 1.56
CA HIS A 69 1.92 -6.14 1.48
C HIS A 69 2.18 -6.67 0.08
N LYS A 70 2.77 -7.86 -0.05
CA LYS A 70 2.78 -8.66 -1.27
C LYS A 70 1.95 -9.91 -1.03
N LEU A 71 0.79 -9.98 -1.69
CA LEU A 71 -0.12 -11.11 -1.56
C LEU A 71 0.47 -12.39 -2.17
N ALA A 72 -0.10 -13.54 -1.83
CA ALA A 72 0.25 -14.82 -2.44
C ALA A 72 0.03 -14.83 -3.97
N SER A 73 -0.94 -14.03 -4.45
CA SER A 73 -1.18 -13.79 -5.88
C SER A 73 -0.06 -13.00 -6.59
N GLY A 74 0.85 -12.37 -5.83
CA GLY A 74 1.88 -11.46 -6.32
C GLY A 74 1.45 -9.99 -6.35
N GLU A 75 0.17 -9.68 -6.12
CA GLU A 75 -0.31 -8.30 -6.05
C GLU A 75 0.32 -7.56 -4.86
N THR A 76 0.74 -6.32 -5.09
CA THR A 76 1.46 -5.51 -4.09
C THR A 76 0.66 -4.28 -3.70
N PHE A 77 0.58 -4.00 -2.40
CA PHE A 77 -0.18 -2.90 -1.83
C PHE A 77 0.69 -2.02 -0.94
N VAL A 78 0.52 -0.69 -1.03
CA VAL A 78 0.96 0.25 0.02
C VAL A 78 -0.13 0.35 1.06
N ILE A 79 0.22 0.15 2.32
CA ILE A 79 -0.66 0.37 3.46
C ILE A 79 -0.33 1.73 4.07
N ALA A 80 -1.35 2.58 4.19
CA ALA A 80 -1.17 3.95 4.65
C ALA A 80 -2.43 4.46 5.37
N PHE A 81 -2.33 5.66 5.92
CA PHE A 81 -3.43 6.35 6.58
C PHE A 81 -3.80 7.64 5.83
N ALA A 82 -5.10 7.89 5.78
CA ALA A 82 -5.71 9.07 5.18
C ALA A 82 -6.85 9.57 6.08
N ASP A 83 -7.34 10.79 5.83
CA ASP A 83 -8.60 11.22 6.41
C ASP A 83 -9.78 10.48 5.75
N THR A 84 -10.94 10.49 6.41
CA THR A 84 -12.15 9.79 5.96
C THR A 84 -12.59 10.19 4.56
N GLU A 85 -12.48 11.46 4.18
CA GLU A 85 -12.90 11.94 2.85
C GLU A 85 -11.94 11.42 1.79
N THR A 86 -10.63 11.56 2.02
CA THR A 86 -9.60 11.04 1.12
C THR A 86 -9.71 9.52 0.96
N ALA A 87 -9.94 8.77 2.03
CA ALA A 87 -10.14 7.32 1.98
C ALA A 87 -11.33 6.94 1.06
N ARG A 88 -12.48 7.59 1.24
CA ARG A 88 -13.66 7.38 0.37
C ARG A 88 -13.37 7.70 -1.10
N ARG A 89 -12.61 8.77 -1.36
CA ARG A 89 -12.22 9.14 -2.74
C ARG A 89 -11.29 8.12 -3.37
N ILE A 90 -10.36 7.55 -2.60
CA ILE A 90 -9.47 6.48 -3.07
C ILE A 90 -10.27 5.26 -3.54
N GLU A 91 -11.32 4.90 -2.81
CA GLU A 91 -12.19 3.75 -3.09
C GLU A 91 -13.16 3.97 -4.27
N SER A 92 -13.47 5.22 -4.61
CA SER A 92 -14.49 5.57 -5.61
C SER A 92 -13.97 6.33 -6.83
N ALA A 93 -12.66 6.61 -6.90
CA ALA A 93 -12.07 7.41 -7.97
C ALA A 93 -12.33 6.82 -9.36
N SER A 94 -13.03 7.59 -10.20
CA SER A 94 -13.27 7.31 -11.62
C SER A 94 -12.27 7.98 -12.56
N SER A 95 -11.37 8.81 -12.02
CA SER A 95 -10.30 9.49 -12.74
C SER A 95 -9.06 9.59 -11.83
N ASP A 96 -7.95 10.10 -12.39
CA ASP A 96 -6.71 10.25 -11.65
C ASP A 96 -6.90 11.14 -10.41
N LEU A 97 -6.45 10.64 -9.27
CA LEU A 97 -6.63 11.26 -7.97
C LEU A 97 -5.27 11.48 -7.29
N GLY A 98 -4.90 12.75 -7.08
CA GLY A 98 -3.76 13.12 -6.25
C GLY A 98 -4.14 13.08 -4.77
N VAL A 99 -3.42 12.29 -3.97
CA VAL A 99 -3.63 12.18 -2.51
C VAL A 99 -2.33 12.32 -1.73
N ARG A 100 -2.46 12.68 -0.45
CA ARG A 100 -1.38 12.66 0.53
C ARG A 100 -1.66 11.59 1.57
N LEU A 101 -0.78 10.61 1.65
CA LEU A 101 -0.91 9.48 2.56
C LEU A 101 0.12 9.54 3.68
N LYS A 102 -0.24 9.07 4.86
CA LYS A 102 0.63 9.02 6.04
C LYS A 102 1.05 7.58 6.36
N PRO A 103 2.26 7.35 6.88
CA PRO A 103 2.72 6.01 7.24
C PRO A 103 2.10 5.52 8.56
N GLU A 104 1.51 6.42 9.34
CA GLU A 104 0.92 6.18 10.66
C GLU A 104 -0.25 7.13 10.89
N PRO A 105 -1.16 6.81 11.84
CA PRO A 105 -2.25 7.71 12.21
C PRO A 105 -1.72 9.06 12.68
N ALA A 106 -2.19 10.17 12.10
CA ALA A 106 -1.75 11.51 12.49
C ALA A 106 -2.83 12.57 12.24
N GLY A 107 -3.25 13.26 13.31
CA GLY A 107 -4.35 14.23 13.23
C GLY A 107 -5.63 13.56 12.71
N ASP A 108 -6.21 14.11 11.65
CA ASP A 108 -7.42 13.57 11.01
C ASP A 108 -7.14 12.35 10.12
N ALA A 109 -5.87 12.06 9.81
CA ALA A 109 -5.48 10.92 8.98
C ALA A 109 -5.44 9.63 9.82
N ALA A 110 -6.60 9.09 10.18
CA ALA A 110 -6.74 7.90 11.01
C ALA A 110 -7.35 6.69 10.26
N THR A 111 -7.83 6.87 9.03
CA THR A 111 -8.45 5.81 8.24
C THR A 111 -7.38 5.02 7.49
N LEU A 112 -7.31 3.72 7.75
CA LEU A 112 -6.41 2.80 7.04
C LEU A 112 -6.87 2.59 5.60
N VAL A 113 -5.94 2.69 4.65
CA VAL A 113 -6.17 2.44 3.23
C VAL A 113 -5.13 1.47 2.67
N ALA A 114 -5.55 0.61 1.74
CA ALA A 114 -4.69 -0.29 0.99
C ALA A 114 -4.68 0.11 -0.48
N ILE A 115 -3.52 0.52 -1.00
CA ILE A 115 -3.36 1.05 -2.35
C ILE A 115 -2.63 0.03 -3.23
N PRO A 116 -3.29 -0.56 -4.23
CA PRO A 116 -2.62 -1.41 -5.20
C PRO A 116 -1.53 -0.64 -5.95
N TYR A 117 -0.34 -1.22 -6.09
CA TYR A 117 0.76 -0.65 -6.87
C TYR A 117 0.33 -0.38 -8.33
N SER A 118 -0.54 -1.22 -8.88
CA SER A 118 -1.12 -1.07 -10.22
C SER A 118 -1.87 0.25 -10.43
N ARG A 119 -2.35 0.88 -9.35
CA ARG A 119 -3.00 2.20 -9.39
C ARG A 119 -2.02 3.35 -9.28
N ILE A 120 -0.78 3.15 -8.84
CA ILE A 120 0.20 4.24 -8.67
C ILE A 120 0.69 4.69 -10.05
N ARG A 121 0.29 5.90 -10.49
CA ARG A 121 0.71 6.50 -11.78
C ARG A 121 1.96 7.35 -11.63
N GLN A 122 1.98 8.16 -10.59
CA GLN A 122 3.08 9.04 -10.27
C GLN A 122 3.22 9.10 -8.76
N HIS A 123 4.44 9.27 -8.29
CA HIS A 123 4.69 9.49 -6.88
C HIS A 123 5.76 10.55 -6.69
N ARG A 124 5.63 11.33 -5.62
CA ARG A 124 6.65 12.26 -5.19
C ARG A 124 6.82 12.10 -3.69
N GLN A 125 8.05 11.78 -3.30
CA GLN A 125 8.40 11.69 -1.89
C GLN A 125 9.22 12.93 -1.53
N TYR A 126 8.70 13.75 -0.64
CA TYR A 126 9.44 14.90 -0.15
C TYR A 126 10.27 14.48 1.07
N ALA A 127 11.57 14.79 1.04
CA ALA A 127 12.48 14.64 2.17
C ALA A 127 12.58 15.92 3.03
N ALA A 128 11.79 16.95 2.73
CA ALA A 128 11.86 18.23 3.42
C ALA A 128 11.17 18.16 4.80
N PRO A 129 11.72 18.83 5.84
CA PRO A 129 11.25 18.74 7.22
C PRO A 129 9.76 19.04 7.45
N ASN A 130 9.15 19.85 6.57
CA ASN A 130 7.77 20.33 6.69
C ASN A 130 6.81 19.71 5.66
N GLN A 131 7.26 18.73 4.87
CA GLN A 131 6.47 18.07 3.82
C GLN A 131 6.29 16.60 4.19
N ASP A 132 5.49 16.34 5.22
CA ASP A 132 5.24 14.99 5.70
C ASP A 132 4.23 14.26 4.82
N GLY A 133 4.60 13.07 4.35
CA GLY A 133 3.72 12.13 3.69
C GLY A 133 4.16 11.74 2.29
N PHE A 134 3.51 10.70 1.78
CA PHE A 134 3.69 10.15 0.46
C PHE A 134 2.63 10.77 -0.44
N LEU A 135 3.08 11.59 -1.40
CA LEU A 135 2.20 12.13 -2.42
C LEU A 135 2.16 11.18 -3.59
N VAL A 136 0.94 10.80 -3.97
CA VAL A 136 0.73 9.82 -5.01
C VAL A 136 -0.45 10.21 -5.87
N THR A 137 -0.29 10.05 -7.17
CA THR A 137 -1.37 10.10 -8.15
C THR A 137 -1.83 8.68 -8.40
N LEU A 138 -3.08 8.41 -8.05
CA LEU A 138 -3.73 7.12 -8.22
C LEU A 138 -4.59 7.14 -9.48
N GLY A 139 -4.47 6.13 -10.31
CA GLY A 139 -5.41 5.86 -11.38
C GLY A 139 -6.78 5.45 -10.86
N PRO A 140 -7.78 5.41 -11.76
CA PRO A 140 -9.14 5.03 -11.42
C PRO A 140 -9.19 3.60 -10.86
N VAL A 141 -10.24 3.31 -10.10
CA VAL A 141 -10.53 1.95 -9.67
C VAL A 141 -10.79 1.12 -10.91
N SER A 142 -10.01 0.06 -11.10
CA SER A 142 -10.28 -0.91 -12.15
C SER A 142 -11.49 -1.73 -11.72
N THR A 143 -12.68 -1.35 -12.19
CA THR A 143 -13.84 -2.25 -12.15
C THR A 143 -13.45 -3.44 -13.02
N GLY A 144 -13.16 -4.58 -12.39
CA GLY A 144 -12.79 -5.79 -13.12
C GLY A 144 -13.79 -6.04 -14.24
N LEU A 145 -13.28 -6.32 -15.44
CA LEU A 145 -14.03 -6.82 -16.58
C LEU A 145 -14.79 -8.09 -16.15
N SER A 146 -16.03 -7.91 -15.68
CA SER A 146 -17.08 -8.92 -15.82
C SER A 146 -17.89 -8.59 -17.08
N GLY A 147 -17.18 -8.52 -18.21
CA GLY A 147 -17.81 -8.56 -19.52
C GLY A 147 -18.13 -10.00 -19.84
N LEU A 148 -19.29 -10.49 -19.40
CA LEU A 148 -19.93 -11.60 -20.10
C LEU A 148 -20.08 -11.16 -21.57
N PRO A 149 -19.70 -11.97 -22.57
CA PRO A 149 -20.25 -11.76 -23.89
C PRO A 149 -21.75 -12.02 -23.80
N ASP A 150 -22.53 -10.97 -24.00
CA ASP A 150 -23.96 -11.03 -24.30
C ASP A 150 -24.11 -11.79 -25.63
N HIS A 151 -24.31 -13.10 -25.55
CA HIS A 151 -24.77 -13.89 -26.69
C HIS A 151 -26.29 -13.77 -26.76
N SER A 152 -26.76 -12.59 -27.14
CA SER A 152 -28.11 -12.37 -27.64
C SER A 152 -28.00 -11.92 -29.10
N ASP A 153 -28.83 -12.53 -29.94
CA ASP A 153 -29.05 -12.27 -31.37
C ASP A 153 -28.23 -13.07 -32.38
N GLN A 154 -28.72 -14.28 -32.64
CA GLN A 154 -28.80 -14.78 -34.01
C GLN A 154 -30.25 -15.24 -34.25
N GLU A 155 -31.06 -14.31 -34.77
CA GLU A 155 -32.38 -14.56 -35.35
C GLU A 155 -32.28 -15.42 -36.64
N PRO A 156 -33.37 -16.10 -37.03
CA PRO A 156 -33.34 -17.23 -37.96
C PRO A 156 -33.43 -16.79 -39.42
N GLY A 157 -32.84 -17.60 -40.31
CA GLY A 157 -33.02 -17.56 -41.77
C GLY A 157 -33.07 -18.95 -42.34
#